data_AF-A0A0A2JL34-F1
#
_entry.id   AF-A0A0A2JL34-F1
#
_cell.length_a   1.000
_cell.length_b   1.000
_cell.length_c   1.000
_cell.angle_alpha   90.00
_cell.angle_beta   90.00
_cell.angle_gamma   90.00
#
_symmetry.space_group_name_H-M   'P 1'
#
loop_
_entity.id
_entity.type
_entity.pdbx_description
1 polymer ?
#
loop_
_entity_poly.entity_id
_entity_poly.type
_entity_poly.pdbx_seq_one_letter_code
_entity_poly.pdbx_strand_id
1 'polypeptide(L)'
;MQSTSPKESAFEPPPQTFPTQGDRQYSLHKEIMSTQSNFTALDWGYSYPLIFHLNLEIPAFFVSYRWWEDEATTVFWAFDIQEIRRVIQFKLFSDENFPRTSLCARTVDTIDSFLVALSEPHEYQLLGNLSHIQRVEEILRRSSIPPFQPIPWSWLPPRTRITLDAREIAAAIDAESHFHFRQIAFEEFVRAALGYKAVFVEWFLQQHAALYIMLQDHLSAYKEDIPLYTEVEKHLRSRSPFAHRALVQCLLAVRHGGYRDMPKPNTAGFEFIAGPIQALFKDQPGRLTTMLKILSVLAMKFRRQYIHAPTMDWKTPFDTSIPFLNDYLESTSPKDLARSIRGLDEHSFAELTRQSLIAEDAIVGQLLDQWRILSISIWECCAALPNMVPYLQECAQSLLATRDYHSLTAIIKGLHTYTVLTTRPASTDIPQGNAITLETLVPREILSLMSPAENFASYRQHYQKYPGIPFLIAHTRDHEKNGESVLQPVFQYLQSTK
;
A
#
# COMPACT_ATOMS: atom_id res chain seq x y z
N MET A 1 -27.82 -20.08 0.82
CA MET A 1 -26.81 -19.04 1.11
C MET A 1 -26.72 -18.19 -0.14
N GLN A 2 -27.36 -17.02 -0.11
CA GLN A 2 -27.49 -16.15 -1.28
C GLN A 2 -26.16 -15.42 -1.51
N SER A 3 -25.70 -15.48 -2.76
CA SER A 3 -24.51 -14.81 -3.28
C SER A 3 -24.76 -13.31 -3.29
N THR A 4 -24.02 -12.56 -2.46
CA THR A 4 -24.00 -11.11 -2.52
C THR A 4 -23.23 -10.65 -3.76
N SER A 5 -23.79 -9.67 -4.46
CA SER A 5 -23.22 -9.10 -5.70
C SER A 5 -22.14 -8.06 -5.34
N PRO A 6 -21.10 -7.85 -6.16
CA PRO A 6 -20.06 -6.84 -5.91
C PRO A 6 -20.58 -5.42 -5.66
N LYS A 7 -21.84 -5.13 -6.04
CA LYS A 7 -22.54 -3.85 -5.82
C LYS A 7 -22.97 -3.62 -4.35
N GLU A 8 -23.04 -4.64 -3.48
CA GLU A 8 -23.51 -4.51 -2.09
C GLU A 8 -22.46 -3.91 -1.11
N SER A 9 -21.18 -4.02 -1.42
CA SER A 9 -20.07 -3.66 -0.51
C SER A 9 -19.78 -2.15 -0.37
N ALA A 10 -20.40 -1.27 -1.16
CA ALA A 10 -19.96 0.14 -1.27
C ALA A 10 -20.14 0.98 0.03
N PHE A 11 -21.00 0.57 0.96
CA PHE A 11 -21.26 1.28 2.23
C PHE A 11 -21.28 0.38 3.47
N GLU A 12 -20.99 -0.91 3.32
CA GLU A 12 -20.82 -1.79 4.48
C GLU A 12 -19.45 -1.54 5.15
N PRO A 13 -19.37 -1.61 6.49
CA PRO A 13 -18.09 -1.65 7.18
C PRO A 13 -17.30 -2.88 6.71
N PRO A 14 -15.96 -2.80 6.58
CA PRO A 14 -15.17 -3.97 6.23
C PRO A 14 -15.39 -5.09 7.26
N PRO A 15 -15.35 -6.37 6.86
CA PRO A 15 -15.44 -7.48 7.81
C PRO A 15 -14.38 -7.30 8.88
N GLN A 16 -14.81 -7.29 10.14
CA GLN A 16 -13.93 -7.22 11.30
C GLN A 16 -13.00 -8.43 11.26
N THR A 17 -11.71 -8.21 10.94
CA THR A 17 -10.67 -9.19 11.22
C THR A 17 -10.50 -9.25 12.72
N PHE A 18 -11.17 -10.21 13.35
CA PHE A 18 -10.91 -10.58 14.73
C PHE A 18 -9.43 -10.93 14.90
N PRO A 19 -8.74 -10.41 15.93
CA PRO A 19 -7.41 -10.90 16.27
C PRO A 19 -7.55 -12.32 16.80
N THR A 20 -6.87 -13.27 16.17
CA THR A 20 -6.76 -14.63 16.69
C THR A 20 -5.97 -14.58 17.99
N GLN A 21 -6.67 -14.92 19.07
CA GLN A 21 -6.17 -15.08 20.42
C GLN A 21 -5.10 -16.19 20.46
N GLY A 22 -3.89 -15.84 20.89
CA GLY A 22 -2.75 -16.75 20.95
C GLY A 22 -1.61 -16.22 21.83
N ASP A 23 -1.95 -15.59 22.96
CA ASP A 23 -0.97 -15.32 24.02
C ASP A 23 -0.49 -16.64 24.62
N ARG A 24 0.75 -17.01 24.33
CA ARG A 24 1.57 -17.81 25.25
C ARG A 24 2.90 -17.10 25.46
N GLN A 25 3.00 -16.52 26.64
CA GLN A 25 4.24 -16.04 27.23
C GLN A 25 5.29 -17.15 27.22
N TYR A 26 6.41 -16.92 26.55
CA TYR A 26 7.68 -17.55 26.89
C TYR A 26 8.70 -16.43 27.17
N SER A 27 9.00 -16.28 28.45
CA SER A 27 10.16 -15.57 28.94
C SER A 27 11.40 -16.40 28.58
N LEU A 28 12.33 -15.84 27.79
CA LEU A 28 13.70 -16.33 27.77
C LEU A 28 14.67 -15.15 27.59
N HIS A 29 15.79 -15.28 28.27
CA HIS A 29 16.72 -14.22 28.61
C HIS A 29 17.31 -13.44 27.43
N LYS A 30 17.50 -12.16 27.73
CA LYS A 30 18.19 -11.14 26.95
C LYS A 30 19.69 -11.44 26.96
N GLU A 31 20.23 -11.91 25.83
CA GLU A 31 21.66 -11.88 25.59
C GLU A 31 21.93 -11.14 24.28
N ILE A 32 22.71 -10.06 24.41
CA ILE A 32 23.09 -9.15 23.34
C ILE A 32 24.16 -9.87 22.52
N MET A 33 23.82 -10.34 21.32
CA MET A 33 24.82 -10.74 20.33
C MET A 33 24.73 -9.83 19.10
N SER A 34 25.62 -8.84 19.12
CA SER A 34 26.17 -8.22 17.93
C SER A 34 27.00 -9.25 17.19
N THR A 35 26.46 -9.81 16.11
CA THR A 35 27.24 -10.40 15.03
C THR A 35 26.41 -10.36 13.75
N GLN A 36 26.95 -9.70 12.73
CA GLN A 36 26.61 -9.93 11.34
C GLN A 36 26.81 -11.42 11.04
N SER A 37 25.78 -12.25 11.14
CA SER A 37 25.79 -13.57 10.52
C SER A 37 25.45 -13.38 9.05
N ASN A 38 26.49 -13.22 8.24
CA ASN A 38 26.42 -13.72 6.89
C ASN A 38 26.06 -15.20 7.01
N PHE A 39 24.84 -15.59 6.64
CA PHE A 39 24.55 -16.98 6.27
C PHE A 39 25.29 -17.27 4.95
N THR A 40 26.62 -17.30 4.99
CA THR A 40 27.37 -18.13 4.07
C THR A 40 27.05 -19.56 4.45
N ALA A 41 26.61 -20.35 3.48
CA ALA A 41 26.43 -21.80 3.57
C ALA A 41 27.73 -22.49 4.01
N LEU A 42 27.99 -22.46 5.31
CA LEU A 42 29.18 -23.00 5.97
C LEU A 42 28.71 -23.70 7.23
N ASP A 43 27.91 -24.75 7.06
CA ASP A 43 27.84 -25.82 8.07
C ASP A 43 27.56 -27.22 7.49
N TRP A 44 27.55 -27.38 6.16
CA TRP A 44 27.25 -28.68 5.52
C TRP A 44 28.11 -28.99 4.30
N GLY A 45 29.39 -28.61 4.23
CA GLY A 45 30.38 -29.16 3.26
C GLY A 45 30.09 -29.05 1.74
N TYR A 46 28.91 -28.58 1.34
CA TYR A 46 28.43 -28.43 -0.03
C TYR A 46 28.22 -26.94 -0.30
N SER A 47 28.94 -26.40 -1.29
CA SER A 47 28.71 -25.04 -1.77
C SER A 47 27.54 -25.07 -2.75
N TYR A 48 26.36 -24.65 -2.30
CA TYR A 48 25.21 -24.46 -3.19
C TYR A 48 25.41 -23.19 -4.03
N PRO A 49 25.01 -23.20 -5.32
CA PRO A 49 25.09 -22.01 -6.15
C PRO A 49 24.13 -20.93 -5.63
N LEU A 50 24.57 -19.67 -5.69
CA LEU A 50 23.69 -18.52 -5.49
C LEU A 50 22.72 -18.41 -6.67
N ILE A 51 21.46 -18.74 -6.45
CA ILE A 51 20.42 -18.72 -7.49
C ILE A 51 19.69 -17.37 -7.63
N PHE A 52 19.87 -16.47 -6.65
CA PHE A 52 19.32 -15.11 -6.66
C PHE A 52 20.40 -14.09 -6.31
N HIS A 53 20.43 -12.98 -7.04
CA HIS A 53 21.25 -11.82 -6.74
C HIS A 53 20.42 -10.55 -6.86
N LEU A 54 20.47 -9.68 -5.84
CA LEU A 54 19.62 -8.48 -5.78
C LEU A 54 19.76 -7.59 -7.04
N ASN A 55 20.98 -7.43 -7.55
CA ASN A 55 21.28 -6.64 -8.74
C ASN A 55 20.72 -7.22 -10.05
N LEU A 56 20.30 -8.48 -10.06
CA LEU A 56 19.61 -9.12 -11.19
C LEU A 56 18.08 -9.14 -10.99
N GLU A 57 17.63 -9.05 -9.74
CA GLU A 57 16.20 -9.07 -9.38
C GLU A 57 15.55 -7.70 -9.36
N ILE A 58 16.35 -6.63 -9.33
CA ILE A 58 15.92 -5.24 -9.48
C ILE A 58 16.41 -4.73 -10.85
N PRO A 59 15.55 -4.11 -11.69
CA PRO A 59 15.98 -3.48 -12.92
C PRO A 59 17.09 -2.44 -12.67
N ALA A 60 18.10 -2.42 -13.53
CA ALA A 60 19.21 -1.51 -13.37
C ALA A 60 18.77 -0.04 -13.46
N PHE A 61 19.15 0.75 -12.45
CA PHE A 61 18.81 2.16 -12.35
C PHE A 61 20.06 3.03 -12.46
N PHE A 62 20.26 3.62 -13.63
CA PHE A 62 21.40 4.49 -13.90
C PHE A 62 20.94 5.94 -13.87
N VAL A 63 21.38 6.68 -12.85
CA VAL A 63 21.28 8.13 -12.77
C VAL A 63 22.67 8.73 -12.68
N SER A 64 22.92 9.83 -13.39
CA SER A 64 24.20 10.53 -13.35
C SER A 64 24.43 11.24 -12.01
N TYR A 65 23.34 11.55 -11.29
CA TYR A 65 23.36 12.31 -10.05
C TYR A 65 22.12 12.00 -9.21
N ARG A 66 22.33 11.74 -7.91
CA ARG A 66 21.26 11.43 -6.93
C ARG A 66 20.81 12.71 -6.24
N TRP A 67 20.09 13.54 -6.98
CA TRP A 67 19.62 14.86 -6.51
C TRP A 67 18.86 14.82 -5.18
N TRP A 68 18.21 13.70 -4.87
CA TRP A 68 17.47 13.53 -3.62
C TRP A 68 18.37 13.40 -2.38
N GLU A 69 19.64 12.99 -2.49
CA GLU A 69 20.56 12.96 -1.34
C GLU A 69 20.92 14.39 -0.89
N ASP A 70 21.13 15.31 -1.84
CA ASP A 70 21.39 16.73 -1.57
C ASP A 70 20.15 17.45 -1.04
N GLU A 71 18.98 17.20 -1.64
CA GLU A 71 17.70 17.73 -1.12
C GLU A 71 17.40 17.21 0.29
N ALA A 72 17.72 15.96 0.60
CA ALA A 72 17.56 15.41 1.95
C ALA A 72 18.39 16.20 2.96
N THR A 73 19.58 16.64 2.58
CA THR A 73 20.42 17.53 3.40
C THR A 73 19.70 18.83 3.69
N THR A 74 19.16 19.50 2.68
CA THR A 74 18.38 20.73 2.85
C THR A 74 17.19 20.51 3.80
N VAL A 75 16.46 19.39 3.68
CA VAL A 75 15.33 19.06 4.58
C VAL A 75 15.80 18.89 6.03
N PHE A 76 16.93 18.21 6.28
CA PHE A 76 17.47 18.09 7.64
C PHE A 76 17.88 19.43 8.26
N TRP A 77 18.13 20.46 7.43
CA TRP A 77 18.39 21.83 7.87
C TRP A 77 17.12 22.70 7.96
N ALA A 78 16.01 22.29 7.34
CA ALA A 78 14.70 22.90 7.51
C ALA A 78 14.08 22.63 8.89
N PHE A 79 13.01 23.33 9.25
CA PHE A 79 12.31 23.19 10.54
C PHE A 79 11.01 22.37 10.45
N ASP A 80 10.80 21.63 9.35
CA ASP A 80 9.61 20.79 9.18
C ASP A 80 9.84 19.37 9.70
N ILE A 81 9.30 19.10 10.89
CA ILE A 81 9.35 17.80 11.58
C ILE A 81 8.79 16.67 10.72
N GLN A 82 7.71 16.90 9.97
CA GLN A 82 7.06 15.87 9.18
C GLN A 82 7.87 15.54 7.91
N GLU A 83 8.53 16.53 7.33
CA GLU A 83 9.45 16.30 6.20
C GLU A 83 10.70 15.55 6.65
N ILE A 84 11.32 15.96 7.76
CA ILE A 84 12.49 15.25 8.31
C ILE A 84 12.13 13.80 8.65
N ARG A 85 10.96 13.57 9.28
CA ARG A 85 10.46 12.22 9.58
C ARG A 85 10.39 11.36 8.32
N ARG A 86 9.84 11.87 7.22
CA ARG A 86 9.74 11.11 5.96
C ARG A 86 11.12 10.83 5.35
N VAL A 87 12.06 11.77 5.44
CA VAL A 87 13.44 11.54 4.97
C VAL A 87 14.09 10.39 5.76
N ILE A 88 13.91 10.36 7.08
CA ILE A 88 14.39 9.26 7.92
C ILE A 88 13.69 7.94 7.55
N GLN A 89 12.36 7.96 7.39
CA GLN A 89 11.54 6.79 7.09
C GLN A 89 11.99 6.06 5.81
N PHE A 90 12.19 6.80 4.71
CA PHE A 90 12.61 6.21 3.43
C PHE A 90 14.12 5.99 3.33
N LYS A 91 14.92 6.66 4.18
CA LYS A 91 16.37 6.47 4.31
C LYS A 91 17.11 6.67 2.97
N LEU A 92 16.72 7.61 2.10
CA LEU A 92 17.31 7.74 0.75
C LEU A 92 18.67 8.46 0.73
N PHE A 93 19.65 7.89 1.42
CA PHE A 93 21.01 8.42 1.53
C PHE A 93 22.02 7.28 1.66
N SER A 94 23.24 7.53 1.18
CA SER A 94 24.31 6.53 1.17
C SER A 94 24.97 6.33 2.54
N ASP A 95 25.11 7.40 3.33
CA ASP A 95 25.66 7.35 4.69
C ASP A 95 24.56 7.10 5.73
N GLU A 96 24.56 5.93 6.35
CA GLU A 96 23.56 5.57 7.37
C GLU A 96 23.63 6.42 8.65
N ASN A 97 24.76 7.08 8.92
CA ASN A 97 24.92 7.95 10.08
C ASN A 97 24.48 9.39 9.81
N PHE A 98 24.18 9.74 8.57
CA PHE A 98 23.86 11.10 8.17
C PHE A 98 22.70 11.73 8.99
N PRO A 99 21.54 11.06 9.19
CA PRO A 99 20.48 11.61 10.03
C PRO A 99 20.90 11.86 11.48
N ARG A 100 21.67 10.92 12.05
CA ARG A 100 22.16 11.01 13.43
C ARG A 100 23.06 12.22 13.60
N THR A 101 24.05 12.37 12.72
CA THR A 101 24.97 13.51 12.74
C THR A 101 24.23 14.83 12.56
N SER A 102 23.29 14.88 11.61
CA SER A 102 22.50 16.08 11.31
C SER A 102 21.61 16.50 12.49
N LEU A 103 20.92 15.55 13.13
CA LEU A 103 20.09 15.82 14.30
C LEU A 103 20.93 16.17 15.54
N CYS A 104 22.07 15.52 15.75
CA CYS A 104 22.97 15.85 16.87
C CYS A 104 23.50 17.29 16.79
N ALA A 105 23.67 17.83 15.59
CA ALA A 105 24.09 19.21 15.37
C ALA A 105 22.99 20.26 15.66
N ARG A 106 21.74 19.83 15.89
CA ARG A 106 20.63 20.74 16.22
C ARG A 106 20.63 21.13 17.70
N THR A 107 19.96 22.25 17.99
CA THR A 107 19.76 22.72 19.36
C THR A 107 18.87 21.78 20.15
N VAL A 108 19.06 21.74 21.48
CA VAL A 108 18.25 20.93 22.40
C VAL A 108 16.76 21.23 22.23
N ASP A 109 16.37 22.51 22.16
CA ASP A 109 14.97 22.93 22.00
C ASP A 109 14.33 22.38 20.71
N THR A 110 15.10 22.32 19.62
CA THR A 110 14.62 21.77 18.34
C THR A 110 14.36 20.27 18.46
N ILE A 111 15.30 19.54 19.08
CA ILE A 111 15.20 18.09 19.30
C ILE A 111 14.07 17.75 20.27
N ASP A 112 13.89 18.53 21.33
CA ASP A 112 12.80 18.36 22.28
C ASP A 112 11.45 18.59 21.60
N SER A 113 11.32 19.65 20.79
CA SER A 113 10.10 19.93 20.02
C SER A 113 9.77 18.82 19.02
N PHE A 114 10.79 18.29 18.34
CA PHE A 114 10.63 17.15 17.42
C PHE A 114 10.13 15.92 18.19
N LEU A 115 10.81 15.56 19.28
CA LEU A 115 10.47 14.38 20.04
C LEU A 115 9.05 14.46 20.63
N VAL A 116 8.64 15.64 21.13
CA VAL A 116 7.26 15.89 21.59
C VAL A 116 6.26 15.67 20.46
N ALA A 117 6.53 16.17 19.25
CA ALA A 117 5.64 15.98 18.09
C ALA A 117 5.53 14.52 17.62
N LEU A 118 6.47 13.65 17.98
CA LEU A 118 6.43 12.20 17.70
C LEU A 118 5.89 11.35 18.86
N SER A 119 5.52 11.98 19.97
CA SER A 119 5.21 11.26 21.20
C SER A 119 3.78 11.50 21.65
N GLU A 120 3.23 10.52 22.35
CA GLU A 120 1.92 10.64 22.96
C GLU A 120 2.01 11.43 24.27
N PRO A 121 0.94 12.14 24.70
CA PRO A 121 0.98 13.01 25.88
C PRO A 121 1.41 12.31 27.18
N HIS A 122 1.11 11.02 27.31
CA HIS A 122 1.47 10.22 28.48
C HIS A 122 2.96 9.82 28.51
N GLU A 123 3.67 9.92 27.38
CA GLU A 123 5.09 9.56 27.28
C GLU A 123 6.01 10.73 27.69
N TYR A 124 5.50 11.96 27.73
CA TYR A 124 6.33 13.16 27.93
C TYR A 124 7.15 13.13 29.23
N GLN A 125 6.62 12.53 30.30
CA GLN A 125 7.33 12.39 31.58
C GLN A 125 8.54 11.44 31.48
N LEU A 126 8.44 10.40 30.65
CA LEU A 126 9.51 9.41 30.44
C LEU A 126 10.63 9.98 29.57
N LEU A 127 10.28 10.85 28.62
CA LEU A 127 11.21 11.43 27.64
C LEU A 127 12.02 12.60 28.20
N GLY A 128 11.55 13.25 29.27
CA GLY A 128 12.23 14.39 29.91
C GLY A 128 13.63 14.06 30.43
N ASN A 129 13.88 12.82 30.86
CA ASN A 129 15.14 12.39 31.48
C ASN A 129 16.24 11.98 30.48
N LEU A 130 15.95 12.01 29.18
CA LEU A 130 16.90 11.59 28.16
C LEU A 130 17.99 12.65 27.92
N SER A 131 19.23 12.23 27.72
CA SER A 131 20.29 13.09 27.18
C SER A 131 20.00 13.47 25.73
N HIS A 132 20.64 14.53 25.21
CA HIS A 132 20.48 14.98 23.83
C HIS A 132 20.61 13.85 22.80
N ILE A 133 21.67 13.04 22.92
CA ILE A 133 21.90 11.90 22.03
C ILE A 133 20.81 10.83 22.15
N GLN A 134 20.31 10.56 23.35
CA GLN A 134 19.23 9.58 23.54
C GLN A 134 17.91 10.06 22.93
N ARG A 135 17.64 11.38 22.97
CA ARG A 135 16.48 11.96 22.27
C ARG A 135 16.61 11.83 20.76
N VAL A 136 17.81 12.05 20.22
CA VAL A 136 18.09 11.83 18.79
C VAL A 136 17.85 10.37 18.40
N GLU A 137 18.37 9.40 19.14
CA GLU A 137 18.12 7.98 18.83
C GLU A 137 16.62 7.62 18.91
N GLU A 138 15.87 8.22 19.83
CA GLU A 138 14.44 8.00 19.94
C GLU A 138 13.66 8.62 18.76
N ILE A 139 14.06 9.80 18.27
CA ILE A 139 13.52 10.38 17.04
C ILE A 139 13.79 9.46 15.85
N LEU A 140 15.02 8.97 15.70
CA LEU A 140 15.40 8.07 14.61
C LEU A 140 14.57 6.78 14.67
N ARG A 141 14.43 6.18 15.87
CA ARG A 141 13.65 4.95 16.08
C ARG A 141 12.18 5.13 15.75
N ARG A 142 11.55 6.25 16.18
CA ARG A 142 10.13 6.54 15.93
C ARG A 142 9.84 6.96 14.48
N SER A 143 10.84 7.50 13.79
CA SER A 143 10.71 7.95 12.40
C SER A 143 11.05 6.85 11.38
N SER A 144 11.76 5.80 11.80
CA SER A 144 12.15 4.68 10.93
C SER A 144 11.04 3.64 10.81
N ILE A 145 11.13 2.79 9.77
CA ILE A 145 10.32 1.57 9.69
C ILE A 145 10.62 0.66 10.90
N PRO A 146 9.66 -0.15 11.38
CA PRO A 146 9.87 -1.09 12.47
C PRO A 146 11.08 -2.01 12.21
N PRO A 147 11.82 -2.41 13.27
CA PRO A 147 12.99 -3.25 13.12
C PRO A 147 12.63 -4.59 12.48
N PHE A 148 13.52 -5.07 11.62
CA PHE A 148 13.37 -6.36 10.95
C PHE A 148 13.34 -7.52 11.95
N GLN A 149 12.36 -8.41 11.80
CA GLN A 149 12.31 -9.68 12.51
C GLN A 149 12.38 -10.82 11.47
N PRO A 150 13.55 -11.44 11.26
CA PRO A 150 13.71 -12.50 10.28
C PRO A 150 12.90 -13.73 10.68
N ILE A 151 11.90 -14.07 9.87
CA ILE A 151 11.19 -15.35 9.97
C ILE A 151 11.75 -16.26 8.89
N PRO A 152 12.30 -17.44 9.25
CA PRO A 152 12.81 -18.40 8.28
C PRO A 152 11.68 -19.10 7.53
N TRP A 153 12.00 -19.60 6.35
CA TRP A 153 11.11 -20.44 5.55
C TRP A 153 10.70 -21.69 6.35
N SER A 154 9.39 -21.92 6.44
CA SER A 154 8.81 -22.96 7.29
C SER A 154 8.22 -24.14 6.53
N TRP A 155 7.86 -23.95 5.26
CA TRP A 155 7.30 -25.02 4.43
C TRP A 155 8.37 -26.08 4.09
N LEU A 156 8.03 -27.36 4.24
CA LEU A 156 8.91 -28.49 3.98
C LEU A 156 8.32 -29.46 2.95
N PRO A 157 9.14 -30.08 2.09
CA PRO A 157 8.74 -31.19 1.23
C PRO A 157 8.06 -32.31 2.04
N PRO A 158 6.85 -32.75 1.65
CA PRO A 158 6.14 -33.78 2.41
C PRO A 158 6.82 -35.16 2.23
N ARG A 159 6.97 -35.91 3.33
CA ARG A 159 7.70 -37.20 3.35
C ARG A 159 6.87 -38.41 2.88
N THR A 160 5.55 -38.29 2.81
CA THR A 160 4.63 -39.40 2.51
C THR A 160 3.88 -39.17 1.20
N ARG A 161 4.06 -40.06 0.22
CA ARG A 161 3.49 -39.93 -1.13
C ARG A 161 1.97 -40.14 -1.23
N ILE A 162 1.31 -40.57 -0.16
CA ILE A 162 0.00 -41.22 -0.25
C ILE A 162 -1.14 -40.27 -0.64
N THR A 163 -0.95 -38.94 -0.62
CA THR A 163 -2.03 -37.98 -0.92
C THR A 163 -1.59 -36.64 -1.56
N LEU A 164 -0.44 -36.55 -2.22
CA LEU A 164 0.08 -35.24 -2.65
C LEU A 164 -0.37 -34.85 -4.06
N ASP A 165 -1.35 -33.95 -4.14
CA ASP A 165 -1.67 -33.22 -5.37
C ASP A 165 -0.57 -32.18 -5.66
N ALA A 166 0.00 -32.22 -6.86
CA ALA A 166 1.00 -31.25 -7.32
C ALA A 166 0.49 -29.80 -7.21
N ARG A 167 -0.82 -29.59 -7.41
CA ARG A 167 -1.46 -28.28 -7.27
C ARG A 167 -1.45 -27.79 -5.83
N GLU A 168 -1.70 -28.67 -4.86
CA GLU A 168 -1.70 -28.32 -3.44
C GLU A 168 -0.30 -27.97 -2.95
N ILE A 169 0.72 -28.74 -3.38
CA ILE A 169 2.13 -28.41 -3.10
C ILE A 169 2.48 -27.04 -3.68
N ALA A 170 2.14 -26.79 -4.95
CA ALA A 170 2.40 -25.50 -5.59
C ALA A 170 1.69 -24.34 -4.86
N ALA A 171 0.46 -24.56 -4.40
CA ALA A 171 -0.29 -23.56 -3.64
C ALA A 171 0.33 -23.29 -2.26
N ALA A 172 0.84 -24.31 -1.57
CA ALA A 172 1.51 -24.15 -0.28
C ALA A 172 2.84 -23.38 -0.41
N ILE A 173 3.65 -23.70 -1.42
CA ILE A 173 4.89 -22.97 -1.71
C ILE A 173 4.60 -21.51 -2.08
N ASP A 174 3.57 -21.27 -2.90
CA ASP A 174 3.13 -19.93 -3.30
C ASP A 174 2.63 -19.11 -2.10
N ALA A 175 1.87 -19.74 -1.19
CA ALA A 175 1.41 -19.10 0.05
C ALA A 175 2.58 -18.71 0.97
N GLU A 176 3.58 -19.58 1.12
CA GLU A 176 4.80 -19.28 1.90
C GLU A 176 5.62 -18.15 1.24
N SER A 177 5.76 -18.18 -0.09
CA SER A 177 6.40 -17.11 -0.86
C SER A 177 5.68 -15.76 -0.66
N HIS A 178 4.34 -15.76 -0.73
CA HIS A 178 3.54 -14.56 -0.44
C HIS A 178 3.71 -14.12 1.01
N PHE A 179 3.73 -15.04 1.98
CA PHE A 179 3.96 -14.73 3.40
C PHE A 179 5.26 -13.96 3.60
N HIS A 180 6.38 -14.41 3.01
CA HIS A 180 7.65 -13.68 3.08
C HIS A 180 7.60 -12.33 2.36
N PHE A 181 6.90 -12.24 1.21
CA PHE A 181 6.74 -10.97 0.50
C PHE A 181 6.04 -9.92 1.38
N ARG A 182 5.00 -10.32 2.13
CA ARG A 182 4.23 -9.42 3.01
C ARG A 182 5.05 -8.83 4.16
N GLN A 183 6.22 -9.39 4.47
CA GLN A 183 7.11 -8.87 5.51
C GLN A 183 7.95 -7.68 5.02
N ILE A 184 8.05 -7.48 3.70
CA ILE A 184 8.86 -6.41 3.12
C ILE A 184 8.06 -5.10 3.16
N ALA A 185 8.60 -4.11 3.86
CA ALA A 185 8.03 -2.77 3.88
C ALA A 185 8.21 -2.10 2.50
N PHE A 186 7.27 -1.22 2.12
CA PHE A 186 7.35 -0.50 0.84
C PHE A 186 8.64 0.33 0.72
N GLU A 187 9.08 0.93 1.83
CA GLU A 187 10.30 1.71 1.95
C GLU A 187 11.55 0.92 1.52
N GLU A 188 11.60 -0.38 1.81
CA GLU A 188 12.70 -1.25 1.41
C GLU A 188 12.70 -1.50 -0.10
N PHE A 189 11.52 -1.58 -0.73
CA PHE A 189 11.43 -1.61 -2.19
C PHE A 189 11.87 -0.30 -2.84
N VAL A 190 11.54 0.86 -2.23
CA VAL A 190 12.02 2.15 -2.73
C VAL A 190 13.54 2.21 -2.65
N ARG A 191 14.12 1.81 -1.52
CA ARG A 191 15.58 1.73 -1.35
C ARG A 191 16.22 0.83 -2.39
N ALA A 192 15.72 -0.40 -2.55
CA ALA A 192 16.22 -1.36 -3.53
C ALA A 192 16.13 -0.81 -4.96
N ALA A 193 14.98 -0.23 -5.33
CA ALA A 193 14.74 0.32 -6.66
C ALA A 193 15.71 1.45 -7.03
N LEU A 194 16.17 2.23 -6.05
CA LEU A 194 17.13 3.32 -6.24
C LEU A 194 18.60 2.89 -6.04
N GLY A 195 18.84 1.59 -5.84
CA GLY A 195 20.18 1.02 -5.73
C GLY A 195 20.82 1.16 -4.35
N TYR A 196 20.03 1.35 -3.29
CA TYR A 196 20.49 1.25 -1.91
C TYR A 196 20.39 -0.18 -1.40
N LYS A 197 21.15 -0.47 -0.33
CA LYS A 197 21.02 -1.74 0.40
C LYS A 197 19.62 -1.86 1.00
N ALA A 198 18.97 -3.00 0.75
CA ALA A 198 17.61 -3.31 1.23
C ALA A 198 17.60 -4.71 1.85
N VAL A 199 17.76 -4.75 3.18
CA VAL A 199 17.96 -5.99 3.95
C VAL A 199 16.75 -6.91 3.87
N PHE A 200 15.54 -6.35 3.85
CA PHE A 200 14.31 -7.16 3.80
C PHE A 200 14.13 -7.83 2.43
N VAL A 201 14.51 -7.12 1.36
CA VAL A 201 14.47 -7.67 -0.01
C VAL A 201 15.54 -8.76 -0.17
N GLU A 202 16.75 -8.52 0.35
CA GLU A 202 17.81 -9.53 0.39
C GLU A 202 17.38 -10.78 1.16
N TRP A 203 16.75 -10.61 2.33
CA TRP A 203 16.23 -11.72 3.12
C TRP A 203 15.19 -12.54 2.37
N PHE A 204 14.26 -11.90 1.68
CA PHE A 204 13.26 -12.58 0.86
C PHE A 204 13.91 -13.46 -0.22
N LEU A 205 14.96 -12.96 -0.89
CA LEU A 205 15.71 -13.75 -1.87
C LEU A 205 16.44 -14.93 -1.20
N GLN A 206 17.00 -14.73 -0.01
CA GLN A 206 17.60 -15.80 0.78
C GLN A 206 16.59 -16.89 1.16
N GLN A 207 15.33 -16.55 1.45
CA GLN A 207 14.29 -17.55 1.73
C GLN A 207 13.99 -18.44 0.52
N HIS A 208 14.01 -17.87 -0.69
CA HIS A 208 13.85 -18.66 -1.91
C HIS A 208 15.10 -19.49 -2.24
N ALA A 209 16.29 -19.03 -1.85
CA ALA A 209 17.50 -19.86 -1.89
C ALA A 209 17.43 -21.02 -0.89
N ALA A 210 16.88 -20.80 0.31
CA ALA A 210 16.63 -21.87 1.28
C ALA A 210 15.65 -22.92 0.71
N LEU A 211 14.55 -22.48 0.09
CA LEU A 211 13.63 -23.38 -0.62
C LEU A 211 14.36 -24.25 -1.65
N TYR A 212 15.25 -23.68 -2.46
CA TYR A 212 16.06 -24.42 -3.41
C TYR A 212 16.92 -25.51 -2.74
N ILE A 213 17.62 -25.17 -1.65
CA ILE A 213 18.45 -26.13 -0.89
C ILE A 213 17.59 -27.28 -0.37
N MET A 214 16.46 -26.96 0.30
CA MET A 214 15.55 -27.98 0.84
C MET A 214 15.00 -28.91 -0.23
N LEU A 215 14.61 -28.37 -1.38
CA LEU A 215 14.13 -29.17 -2.50
C LEU A 215 15.24 -30.01 -3.12
N GLN A 216 16.46 -29.48 -3.22
CA GLN A 216 17.59 -30.19 -3.79
C GLN A 216 17.98 -31.38 -2.93
N ASP A 217 18.03 -31.20 -1.61
CA ASP A 217 18.31 -32.27 -0.66
C ASP A 217 17.21 -33.35 -0.73
N HIS A 218 15.94 -32.92 -0.76
CA HIS A 218 14.80 -33.83 -0.90
C HIS A 218 14.86 -34.64 -2.19
N LEU A 219 15.02 -33.99 -3.36
CA LEU A 219 15.03 -34.68 -4.65
C LEU A 219 16.30 -35.50 -4.90
N SER A 220 17.41 -35.16 -4.22
CA SER A 220 18.62 -35.98 -4.24
C SER A 220 18.44 -37.28 -3.45
N ALA A 221 17.73 -37.22 -2.32
CA ALA A 221 17.39 -38.38 -1.49
C ALA A 221 16.24 -39.23 -2.08
N TYR A 222 15.24 -38.58 -2.68
CA TYR A 222 14.00 -39.20 -3.19
C TYR A 222 13.82 -38.91 -4.69
N LYS A 223 14.61 -39.60 -5.52
CA LYS A 223 14.61 -39.37 -6.99
C LYS A 223 13.29 -39.69 -7.67
N GLU A 224 12.54 -40.62 -7.09
CA GLU A 224 11.14 -40.92 -7.39
C GLU A 224 10.17 -39.74 -7.41
N ASP A 225 10.42 -38.66 -6.65
CA ASP A 225 9.49 -37.53 -6.50
C ASP A 225 9.71 -36.49 -7.61
N ILE A 226 10.77 -36.64 -8.40
CA ILE A 226 11.12 -35.75 -9.51
C ILE A 226 9.94 -35.55 -10.50
N PRO A 227 9.16 -36.58 -10.91
CA PRO A 227 7.98 -36.37 -11.76
C PRO A 227 6.89 -35.52 -11.09
N LEU A 228 6.62 -35.74 -9.79
CA LEU A 228 5.65 -34.95 -9.03
C LEU A 228 6.06 -33.47 -9.02
N TYR A 229 7.31 -33.18 -8.67
CA TYR A 229 7.82 -31.81 -8.63
C TYR A 229 7.94 -31.16 -10.02
N THR A 230 7.95 -31.96 -11.10
CA THR A 230 7.82 -31.44 -12.47
C THR A 230 6.40 -30.95 -12.75
N GLU A 231 5.38 -31.61 -12.21
CA GLU A 231 4.00 -31.11 -12.30
C GLU A 231 3.79 -29.89 -11.37
N VAL A 232 4.42 -29.87 -10.19
CA VAL A 232 4.42 -28.70 -9.29
C VAL A 232 4.99 -27.47 -10.01
N GLU A 233 6.09 -27.63 -10.75
CA GLU A 233 6.72 -26.55 -11.54
C GLU A 233 5.74 -25.91 -12.51
N LYS A 234 4.95 -26.72 -13.25
CA LYS A 234 3.94 -26.22 -14.19
C LYS A 234 2.89 -25.35 -13.49
N HIS A 235 2.45 -25.75 -12.30
CA HIS A 235 1.50 -24.97 -11.50
C HIS A 235 2.11 -23.69 -10.93
N LEU A 236 3.42 -23.65 -10.68
CA LEU A 236 4.12 -22.46 -10.20
C LEU A 236 4.38 -21.42 -11.30
N ARG A 237 4.39 -21.78 -12.59
CA ARG A 237 4.61 -20.84 -13.72
C ARG A 237 3.67 -19.63 -13.72
N SER A 238 2.44 -19.81 -13.25
CA SER A 238 1.43 -18.74 -13.18
C SER A 238 1.31 -18.10 -11.79
N ARG A 239 2.16 -18.48 -10.84
CA ARG A 239 2.14 -18.09 -9.43
C ARG A 239 3.42 -17.32 -9.09
N SER A 240 4.08 -17.62 -7.97
CA SER A 240 5.34 -17.00 -7.57
C SER A 240 6.50 -17.25 -8.54
N PRO A 241 7.06 -16.19 -9.18
CA PRO A 241 8.22 -16.31 -10.08
C PRO A 241 9.52 -16.66 -9.34
N PHE A 242 9.60 -16.36 -8.05
CA PHE A 242 10.76 -16.70 -7.22
C PHE A 242 10.73 -18.19 -6.84
N ALA A 243 9.59 -18.68 -6.36
CA ALA A 243 9.44 -20.10 -6.05
C ALA A 243 9.58 -20.98 -7.29
N HIS A 244 8.99 -20.55 -8.40
CA HIS A 244 9.14 -21.22 -9.70
C HIS A 244 10.61 -21.35 -10.09
N ARG A 245 11.39 -20.25 -10.04
CA ARG A 245 12.82 -20.29 -10.36
C ARG A 245 13.62 -21.18 -9.41
N ALA A 246 13.35 -21.13 -8.11
CA ALA A 246 14.00 -22.02 -7.14
C ALA A 246 13.77 -23.51 -7.48
N LEU A 247 12.53 -23.88 -7.79
CA LEU A 247 12.19 -25.26 -8.17
C LEU A 247 12.79 -25.68 -9.51
N VAL A 248 12.76 -24.82 -10.53
CA VAL A 248 13.37 -25.10 -11.84
C VAL A 248 14.87 -25.34 -11.69
N GLN A 249 15.58 -24.50 -10.93
CA GLN A 249 17.02 -24.70 -10.70
C GLN A 249 17.30 -26.01 -9.97
N CYS A 250 16.46 -26.38 -9.00
CA CYS A 250 16.56 -27.66 -8.31
C CYS A 250 16.39 -28.84 -9.28
N LEU A 251 15.33 -28.82 -10.10
CA LEU A 251 15.07 -29.87 -11.10
C LEU A 251 16.20 -30.00 -12.13
N LEU A 252 16.80 -28.88 -12.54
CA LEU A 252 17.96 -28.87 -13.43
C LEU A 252 19.21 -29.45 -12.78
N ALA A 253 19.41 -29.22 -11.48
CA ALA A 253 20.57 -29.74 -10.74
C ALA A 253 20.51 -31.26 -10.56
N VAL A 254 19.31 -31.84 -10.33
CA VAL A 254 19.14 -33.28 -10.08
C VAL A 254 18.95 -34.13 -11.33
N ARG A 255 18.61 -33.53 -12.49
CA ARG A 255 18.42 -34.24 -13.76
C ARG A 255 19.67 -34.17 -14.64
N HIS A 256 20.41 -35.27 -14.72
CA HIS A 256 21.45 -35.47 -15.72
C HIS A 256 20.82 -35.80 -17.09
N GLY A 257 20.37 -34.79 -17.82
CA GLY A 257 19.77 -34.95 -19.15
C GLY A 257 18.83 -33.81 -19.49
N GLY A 258 19.32 -32.81 -20.24
CA GLY A 258 18.67 -31.53 -20.48
C GLY A 258 17.31 -31.63 -21.15
N TYR A 259 16.24 -31.50 -20.38
CA TYR A 259 14.93 -31.14 -20.89
C TYR A 259 14.89 -29.61 -21.10
N ARG A 260 14.73 -29.18 -22.36
CA ARG A 260 14.79 -27.77 -22.80
C ARG A 260 13.48 -26.99 -22.62
N ASP A 261 12.44 -27.58 -22.03
CA ASP A 261 11.10 -26.97 -21.95
C ASP A 261 10.77 -26.37 -20.56
N MET A 262 11.82 -25.86 -19.89
CA MET A 262 11.68 -25.05 -18.67
C MET A 262 12.05 -23.60 -19.00
N PRO A 263 11.07 -22.75 -19.35
CA PRO A 263 11.33 -21.35 -19.62
C PRO A 263 11.88 -20.68 -18.36
N LYS A 264 13.04 -20.03 -18.48
CA LYS A 264 13.54 -19.12 -17.45
C LYS A 264 12.86 -17.77 -17.64
N PRO A 265 12.32 -17.14 -16.59
CA PRO A 265 11.85 -15.76 -16.68
C PRO A 265 13.04 -14.88 -17.10
N ASN A 266 12.88 -14.14 -18.21
CA ASN A 266 13.91 -13.26 -18.76
C ASN A 266 13.90 -11.86 -18.13
N THR A 267 13.01 -11.60 -17.18
CA THR A 267 12.80 -10.30 -16.53
C THR A 267 13.20 -10.35 -15.06
N ALA A 268 13.58 -9.19 -14.52
CA ALA A 268 13.93 -9.05 -13.11
C ALA A 268 12.69 -9.31 -12.24
N GLY A 269 12.81 -10.13 -11.18
CA GLY A 269 11.66 -10.61 -10.42
C GLY A 269 10.84 -9.51 -9.74
N PHE A 270 11.46 -8.37 -9.42
CA PHE A 270 10.80 -7.21 -8.80
C PHE A 270 10.52 -6.07 -9.78
N GLU A 271 10.66 -6.28 -11.09
CA GLU A 271 10.41 -5.24 -12.09
C GLU A 271 9.02 -4.61 -11.97
N PHE A 272 8.01 -5.40 -11.63
CA PHE A 272 6.64 -4.93 -11.45
C PHE A 272 6.48 -3.86 -10.35
N ILE A 273 7.36 -3.81 -9.35
CA ILE A 273 7.35 -2.75 -8.31
C ILE A 273 8.47 -1.74 -8.52
N ALA A 274 9.70 -2.22 -8.75
CA ALA A 274 10.87 -1.38 -8.84
C ALA A 274 10.84 -0.47 -10.09
N GLY A 275 10.35 -0.98 -11.23
CA GLY A 275 10.25 -0.20 -12.47
C GLY A 275 9.37 1.05 -12.31
N PRO A 276 8.11 0.93 -11.84
CA PRO A 276 7.26 2.07 -11.56
C PRO A 276 7.86 3.06 -10.55
N ILE A 277 8.53 2.59 -9.48
CA ILE A 277 9.20 3.48 -8.52
C ILE A 277 10.35 4.25 -9.20
N GLN A 278 11.16 3.58 -10.01
CA GLN A 278 12.26 4.23 -10.74
C GLN A 278 11.77 5.29 -11.72
N ALA A 279 10.61 5.08 -12.36
CA ALA A 279 10.01 6.07 -13.25
C ALA A 279 9.72 7.39 -12.53
N LEU A 280 9.18 7.34 -11.30
CA LEU A 280 8.90 8.54 -10.50
C LEU A 280 10.15 9.42 -10.30
N PHE A 281 11.31 8.82 -10.07
CA PHE A 281 12.56 9.56 -9.83
C PHE A 281 13.25 10.05 -11.10
N LYS A 282 12.92 9.47 -12.28
CA LYS A 282 13.43 9.94 -13.57
C LYS A 282 12.68 11.19 -14.05
N ASP A 283 11.37 11.20 -13.85
CA ASP A 283 10.49 12.19 -14.49
C ASP A 283 10.41 13.52 -13.71
N GLN A 284 10.78 13.54 -12.41
CA GLN A 284 10.55 14.68 -11.53
C GLN A 284 11.77 15.06 -10.66
N PRO A 285 12.83 15.65 -11.25
CA PRO A 285 13.96 16.14 -10.46
C PRO A 285 13.59 17.36 -9.61
N GLY A 286 14.11 17.45 -8.38
CA GLY A 286 14.13 18.69 -7.58
C GLY A 286 12.89 18.99 -6.72
N ARG A 287 12.11 17.98 -6.34
CA ARG A 287 10.97 18.14 -5.40
C ARG A 287 10.90 16.99 -4.39
N LEU A 288 11.95 16.81 -3.57
CA LEU A 288 12.03 15.66 -2.67
C LEU A 288 10.85 15.58 -1.70
N THR A 289 10.43 16.70 -1.12
CA THR A 289 9.32 16.73 -0.15
C THR A 289 7.99 16.27 -0.77
N THR A 290 7.71 16.69 -2.01
CA THR A 290 6.60 16.18 -2.83
C THR A 290 6.74 14.69 -3.10
N MET A 291 7.92 14.24 -3.55
CA MET A 291 8.18 12.83 -3.85
C MET A 291 7.97 11.94 -2.62
N LEU A 292 8.46 12.35 -1.45
CA LEU A 292 8.28 11.60 -0.21
C LEU A 292 6.80 11.54 0.22
N LYS A 293 6.01 12.60 -0.02
CA LYS A 293 4.56 12.56 0.21
C LYS A 293 3.88 11.55 -0.73
N ILE A 294 4.23 11.53 -2.01
CA ILE A 294 3.75 10.54 -2.98
C ILE A 294 4.11 9.13 -2.51
N LEU A 295 5.36 8.88 -2.14
CA LEU A 295 5.81 7.58 -1.65
C LEU A 295 5.10 7.15 -0.35
N SER A 296 4.78 8.08 0.57
CA SER A 296 3.98 7.77 1.75
C SER A 296 2.58 7.27 1.39
N VAL A 297 1.93 7.88 0.39
CA VAL A 297 0.61 7.41 -0.09
C VAL A 297 0.74 6.07 -0.81
N LEU A 298 1.77 5.89 -1.63
CA LEU A 298 2.06 4.62 -2.29
C LEU A 298 2.35 3.48 -1.30
N ALA A 299 2.91 3.77 -0.12
CA ALA A 299 3.05 2.78 0.94
C ALA A 299 1.69 2.26 1.44
N MET A 300 0.66 3.11 1.49
CA MET A 300 -0.70 2.69 1.85
C MET A 300 -1.33 1.84 0.74
N LYS A 301 -1.16 2.28 -0.51
CA LYS A 301 -1.63 1.53 -1.69
C LYS A 301 -0.95 0.15 -1.79
N PHE A 302 0.35 0.10 -1.56
CA PHE A 302 1.13 -1.15 -1.52
C PHE A 302 0.60 -2.12 -0.45
N ARG A 303 0.33 -1.63 0.77
CA ARG A 303 -0.26 -2.44 1.84
C ARG A 303 -1.61 -3.03 1.42
N ARG A 304 -2.50 -2.21 0.85
CA ARG A 304 -3.80 -2.69 0.35
C ARG A 304 -3.64 -3.72 -0.76
N GLN A 305 -2.79 -3.44 -1.75
CA GLN A 305 -2.67 -4.24 -2.96
C GLN A 305 -1.93 -5.57 -2.76
N TYR A 306 -0.96 -5.63 -1.85
CA TYR A 306 -0.09 -6.81 -1.73
C TYR A 306 -0.01 -7.42 -0.33
N ILE A 307 -0.15 -6.62 0.73
CA ILE A 307 -0.05 -7.12 2.11
C ILE A 307 -1.40 -7.67 2.60
N HIS A 308 -2.47 -6.91 2.37
CA HIS A 308 -3.82 -7.28 2.79
C HIS A 308 -4.59 -8.07 1.72
N ALA A 309 -4.05 -8.18 0.51
CA ALA A 309 -4.65 -9.00 -0.54
C ALA A 309 -4.55 -10.49 -0.19
N PRO A 310 -5.61 -11.29 -0.46
CA PRO A 310 -5.59 -12.73 -0.20
C PRO A 310 -4.61 -13.49 -1.11
N THR A 311 -4.34 -12.94 -2.30
CA THR A 311 -3.49 -13.53 -3.34
C THR A 311 -2.52 -12.50 -3.87
N MET A 312 -1.33 -12.95 -4.27
CA MET A 312 -0.31 -12.09 -4.86
C MET A 312 -0.45 -12.00 -6.38
N ASP A 313 -0.38 -10.78 -6.92
CA ASP A 313 -0.21 -10.54 -8.36
C ASP A 313 1.23 -10.10 -8.63
N TRP A 314 1.98 -10.99 -9.28
CA TRP A 314 3.40 -10.79 -9.62
C TRP A 314 3.63 -10.15 -10.99
N LYS A 315 2.56 -9.96 -11.77
CA LYS A 315 2.65 -9.61 -13.20
C LYS A 315 2.19 -8.19 -13.49
N THR A 316 1.15 -7.74 -12.80
CA THR A 316 0.63 -6.39 -12.99
C THR A 316 1.60 -5.38 -12.38
N PRO A 317 2.10 -4.41 -13.15
CA PRO A 317 2.93 -3.34 -12.61
C PRO A 317 2.21 -2.60 -11.48
N PHE A 318 2.95 -2.23 -10.46
CA PHE A 318 2.45 -1.43 -9.36
C PHE A 318 2.02 -0.06 -9.87
N ASP A 319 0.74 0.24 -9.72
CA ASP A 319 0.15 1.47 -10.20
C ASP A 319 0.51 2.63 -9.26
N THR A 320 1.42 3.49 -9.73
CA THR A 320 1.86 4.69 -9.01
C THR A 320 0.92 5.88 -9.18
N SER A 321 -0.16 5.75 -9.96
CA SER A 321 -1.13 6.83 -10.11
C SER A 321 -1.91 7.04 -8.82
N ILE A 322 -2.01 8.30 -8.41
CA ILE A 322 -2.84 8.74 -7.30
C ILE A 322 -3.67 9.90 -7.84
N PRO A 323 -4.96 9.68 -8.18
CA PRO A 323 -5.87 10.73 -8.59
C PRO A 323 -5.76 11.94 -7.67
N PHE A 324 -5.99 13.14 -8.21
CA PHE A 324 -6.01 14.44 -7.52
C PHE A 324 -4.75 14.85 -6.71
N LEU A 325 -3.81 13.94 -6.37
CA LEU A 325 -2.72 14.25 -5.44
C LEU A 325 -1.77 15.30 -6.00
N ASN A 326 -1.44 15.23 -7.30
CA ASN A 326 -0.62 16.26 -7.94
C ASN A 326 -1.35 17.61 -7.90
N ASP A 327 -2.63 17.65 -8.29
CA ASP A 327 -3.47 18.84 -8.20
C ASP A 327 -3.51 19.38 -6.77
N TYR A 328 -3.61 18.53 -5.75
CA TYR A 328 -3.56 18.92 -4.35
C TYR A 328 -2.22 19.57 -4.00
N LEU A 329 -1.11 18.94 -4.37
CA LEU A 329 0.24 19.41 -4.07
C LEU A 329 0.61 20.71 -4.81
N GLU A 330 -0.08 21.01 -5.90
CA GLU A 330 0.11 22.23 -6.71
C GLU A 330 -0.96 23.30 -6.44
N SER A 331 -2.08 22.92 -5.84
CA SER A 331 -3.18 23.84 -5.52
C SER A 331 -2.80 24.83 -4.42
N THR A 332 -3.23 26.09 -4.62
CA THR A 332 -3.04 27.17 -3.66
C THR A 332 -4.12 27.23 -2.58
N SER A 333 -5.27 26.58 -2.80
CA SER A 333 -6.38 26.54 -1.85
C SER A 333 -7.34 25.36 -2.08
N PRO A 334 -8.09 24.92 -1.06
CA PRO A 334 -9.09 23.85 -1.21
C PRO A 334 -10.13 24.12 -2.30
N LYS A 335 -10.45 25.39 -2.54
CA LYS A 335 -11.36 25.82 -3.61
C LYS A 335 -10.77 25.63 -5.00
N ASP A 336 -9.45 25.80 -5.14
CA ASP A 336 -8.77 25.58 -6.41
C ASP A 336 -8.72 24.10 -6.76
N LEU A 337 -8.46 23.25 -5.76
CA LEU A 337 -8.57 21.79 -5.92
C LEU A 337 -9.99 21.38 -6.32
N ALA A 338 -11.01 21.88 -5.62
CA ALA A 338 -12.41 21.60 -5.95
C ALA A 338 -12.77 22.02 -7.38
N ARG A 339 -12.20 23.13 -7.86
CA ARG A 339 -12.38 23.59 -9.25
C ARG A 339 -11.71 22.65 -10.25
N SER A 340 -10.50 22.16 -9.96
CA SER A 340 -9.80 21.18 -10.82
C SER A 340 -10.61 19.89 -10.94
N ILE A 341 -11.00 19.33 -9.79
CA ILE A 341 -11.80 18.11 -9.69
C ILE A 341 -13.11 18.26 -10.46
N ARG A 342 -13.85 19.36 -10.22
CA ARG A 342 -15.09 19.63 -10.94
C ARG A 342 -14.89 19.74 -12.45
N GLY A 343 -13.80 20.38 -12.90
CA GLY A 343 -13.51 20.46 -14.34
C GLY A 343 -13.28 19.09 -14.99
N LEU A 344 -12.63 18.17 -14.27
CA LEU A 344 -12.45 16.78 -14.71
C LEU A 344 -13.78 16.02 -14.75
N ASP A 345 -14.63 16.23 -13.74
CA ASP A 345 -15.95 15.62 -13.68
C ASP A 345 -16.86 16.18 -14.78
N GLU A 346 -16.88 17.49 -15.03
CA GLU A 346 -17.63 18.10 -16.13
C GLU A 346 -17.22 17.51 -17.48
N HIS A 347 -15.91 17.31 -17.71
CA HIS A 347 -15.42 16.67 -18.92
C HIS A 347 -15.87 15.21 -19.03
N SER A 348 -15.74 14.43 -17.95
CA SER A 348 -16.11 13.01 -17.93
C SER A 348 -17.62 12.79 -18.09
N PHE A 349 -18.43 13.68 -17.51
CA PHE A 349 -19.89 13.63 -17.60
C PHE A 349 -20.45 14.22 -18.90
N ALA A 350 -19.68 14.99 -19.67
CA ALA A 350 -20.12 15.52 -20.96
C ALA A 350 -20.45 14.39 -21.97
N GLU A 351 -19.78 13.26 -21.86
CA GLU A 351 -20.00 12.07 -22.70
C GLU A 351 -21.24 11.27 -22.30
N LEU A 352 -21.80 11.53 -21.11
CA LEU A 352 -22.92 10.77 -20.58
C LEU A 352 -24.22 11.09 -21.34
N THR A 353 -24.83 10.05 -21.90
CA THR A 353 -26.12 10.17 -22.59
C THR A 353 -27.26 9.51 -21.81
N ARG A 354 -28.51 9.86 -22.17
CA ARG A 354 -29.70 9.17 -21.66
C ARG A 354 -29.63 7.66 -21.91
N GLN A 355 -29.19 7.26 -23.11
CA GLN A 355 -29.09 5.86 -23.47
C GLN A 355 -28.02 5.14 -22.63
N SER A 356 -26.90 5.82 -22.36
CA SER A 356 -25.82 5.30 -21.51
C SER A 356 -26.30 5.01 -20.09
N LEU A 357 -27.09 5.91 -19.51
CA LEU A 357 -27.67 5.74 -18.17
C LEU A 357 -28.70 4.61 -18.10
N ILE A 358 -29.56 4.48 -19.11
CA ILE A 358 -30.59 3.41 -19.15
C ILE A 358 -29.95 2.04 -19.35
N ALA A 359 -28.96 1.96 -20.25
CA ALA A 359 -28.28 0.71 -20.58
C ALA A 359 -27.18 0.33 -19.59
N GLU A 360 -26.81 1.23 -18.67
CA GLU A 360 -25.62 1.12 -17.81
C GLU A 360 -24.38 0.69 -18.60
N ASP A 361 -24.06 1.45 -19.65
CA ASP A 361 -22.99 1.12 -20.59
C ASP A 361 -21.57 1.34 -20.01
N ALA A 362 -20.55 1.18 -20.86
CA ALA A 362 -19.15 1.35 -20.47
C ALA A 362 -18.83 2.73 -19.88
N ILE A 363 -19.54 3.79 -20.29
CA ILE A 363 -19.34 5.16 -19.77
C ILE A 363 -19.80 5.24 -18.32
N VAL A 364 -20.99 4.69 -18.02
CA VAL A 364 -21.48 4.60 -16.64
C VAL A 364 -20.52 3.76 -15.79
N GLY A 365 -20.05 2.63 -16.33
CA GLY A 365 -19.05 1.79 -15.67
C GLY A 365 -17.75 2.55 -15.34
N GLN A 366 -17.25 3.35 -16.28
CA GLN A 366 -16.05 4.18 -16.11
C GLN A 366 -16.24 5.24 -15.02
N LEU A 367 -17.35 5.99 -15.04
CA LEU A 367 -17.63 7.01 -14.03
C LEU A 367 -17.75 6.40 -12.62
N LEU A 368 -18.39 5.23 -12.50
CA LEU A 368 -18.46 4.50 -11.23
C LEU A 368 -17.09 4.02 -10.75
N ASP A 369 -16.22 3.61 -11.67
CA ASP A 369 -14.85 3.21 -11.33
C ASP A 369 -13.99 4.41 -10.91
N GLN A 370 -14.09 5.54 -11.61
CA GLN A 370 -13.43 6.80 -11.24
C GLN A 370 -13.83 7.25 -9.84
N TRP A 371 -15.13 7.22 -9.53
CA TRP A 371 -15.65 7.51 -8.19
C TRP A 371 -15.01 6.61 -7.13
N ARG A 372 -14.96 5.30 -7.39
CA ARG A 372 -14.40 4.31 -6.48
C ARG A 372 -12.91 4.56 -6.27
N ILE A 373 -12.17 4.74 -7.34
CA ILE A 373 -10.73 5.03 -7.33
C ILE A 373 -10.45 6.29 -6.51
N LEU A 374 -11.18 7.40 -6.76
CA LEU A 374 -11.06 8.63 -5.99
C LEU A 374 -11.33 8.40 -4.50
N SER A 375 -12.40 7.69 -4.15
CA SER A 375 -12.74 7.42 -2.73
C SER A 375 -11.65 6.64 -2.00
N ILE A 376 -11.02 5.67 -2.68
CA ILE A 376 -9.91 4.87 -2.13
C ILE A 376 -8.66 5.75 -2.00
N SER A 377 -8.33 6.54 -3.01
CA SER A 377 -7.18 7.42 -2.98
C SER A 377 -7.28 8.50 -1.90
N ILE A 378 -8.49 9.01 -1.63
CA ILE A 378 -8.72 9.92 -0.49
C ILE A 378 -8.40 9.22 0.83
N TRP A 379 -8.85 8.00 1.03
CA TRP A 379 -8.52 7.22 2.23
C TRP A 379 -7.01 6.95 2.34
N GLU A 380 -6.35 6.50 1.26
CA GLU A 380 -4.90 6.26 1.20
C GLU A 380 -4.11 7.54 1.53
N CYS A 381 -4.53 8.68 0.98
CA CYS A 381 -3.93 9.99 1.26
C CYS A 381 -4.10 10.40 2.72
N CYS A 382 -5.30 10.30 3.29
CA CYS A 382 -5.52 10.66 4.70
C CYS A 382 -4.76 9.74 5.66
N ALA A 383 -4.67 8.45 5.35
CA ALA A 383 -3.90 7.49 6.14
C ALA A 383 -2.39 7.79 6.13
N ALA A 384 -1.85 8.21 4.98
CA ALA A 384 -0.44 8.57 4.82
C ALA A 384 -0.11 9.99 5.29
N LEU A 385 -1.03 10.94 5.09
CA LEU A 385 -0.87 12.38 5.26
C LEU A 385 -2.08 12.95 6.03
N PRO A 386 -2.19 12.69 7.35
CA PRO A 386 -3.35 13.11 8.14
C PRO A 386 -3.61 14.62 8.14
N ASN A 387 -2.57 15.42 7.91
CA ASN A 387 -2.67 16.87 7.79
C ASN A 387 -3.46 17.34 6.54
N MET A 388 -3.73 16.45 5.58
CA MET A 388 -4.60 16.75 4.43
C MET A 388 -6.08 16.82 4.80
N VAL A 389 -6.47 16.22 5.92
CA VAL A 389 -7.89 16.05 6.29
C VAL A 389 -8.64 17.39 6.32
N PRO A 390 -8.18 18.45 7.02
CA PRO A 390 -8.87 19.75 7.02
C PRO A 390 -9.02 20.36 5.63
N TYR A 391 -7.97 20.23 4.80
CA TYR A 391 -7.98 20.73 3.43
C TYR A 391 -9.06 20.05 2.57
N LEU A 392 -9.18 18.73 2.68
CA LEU A 392 -10.18 17.95 1.95
C LEU A 392 -11.61 18.23 2.43
N GLN A 393 -11.79 18.64 3.68
CA GLN A 393 -13.11 19.06 4.19
C GLN A 393 -13.57 20.36 3.54
N GLU A 394 -12.70 21.36 3.48
CA GLU A 394 -12.99 22.62 2.80
C GLU A 394 -13.20 22.42 1.28
N CYS A 395 -12.45 21.48 0.68
CA CYS A 395 -12.66 21.05 -0.70
C CYS A 395 -14.06 20.44 -0.87
N ALA A 396 -14.49 19.54 0.02
CA ALA A 396 -15.82 18.95 -0.01
C ALA A 396 -16.94 20.01 0.13
N GLN A 397 -16.79 20.98 1.03
CA GLN A 397 -17.74 22.10 1.14
C GLN A 397 -17.84 22.90 -0.16
N SER A 398 -16.69 23.12 -0.81
CA SER A 398 -16.63 23.83 -2.09
C SER A 398 -17.33 23.04 -3.20
N LEU A 399 -17.13 21.72 -3.26
CA LEU A 399 -17.80 20.82 -4.21
C LEU A 399 -19.32 20.82 -4.02
N LEU A 400 -19.81 20.81 -2.77
CA LEU A 400 -21.23 20.95 -2.46
C LEU A 400 -21.79 22.29 -2.97
N ALA A 401 -21.08 23.40 -2.69
CA ALA A 401 -21.50 24.72 -3.15
C ALA A 401 -21.56 24.81 -4.67
N THR A 402 -20.67 24.09 -5.36
CA THR A 402 -20.66 23.98 -6.82
C THR A 402 -21.57 22.88 -7.39
N ARG A 403 -22.28 22.14 -6.52
CA ARG A 403 -23.19 21.03 -6.87
C ARG A 403 -22.51 19.90 -7.65
N ASP A 404 -21.26 19.62 -7.33
CA ASP A 404 -20.57 18.43 -7.79
C ASP A 404 -20.75 17.33 -6.74
N TYR A 405 -21.80 16.53 -6.90
CA TYR A 405 -22.10 15.46 -5.96
C TYR A 405 -21.26 14.21 -6.24
N HIS A 406 -20.73 14.05 -7.46
CA HIS A 406 -19.93 12.89 -7.82
C HIS A 406 -18.66 12.83 -6.98
N SER A 407 -17.79 13.84 -7.11
CA SER A 407 -16.56 13.89 -6.34
C SER A 407 -16.77 14.21 -4.86
N LEU A 408 -17.79 15.00 -4.50
CA LEU A 408 -18.15 15.22 -3.10
C LEU A 408 -18.37 13.89 -2.37
N THR A 409 -19.22 13.02 -2.92
CA THR A 409 -19.55 11.74 -2.27
C THR A 409 -18.33 10.81 -2.18
N ALA A 410 -17.43 10.83 -3.17
CA ALA A 410 -16.19 10.06 -3.15
C ALA A 410 -15.26 10.53 -2.02
N ILE A 411 -15.07 11.85 -1.87
CA ILE A 411 -14.25 12.43 -0.80
C ILE A 411 -14.83 12.10 0.57
N ILE A 412 -16.14 12.29 0.77
CA ILE A 412 -16.79 11.98 2.05
C ILE A 412 -16.69 10.48 2.37
N LYS A 413 -16.86 9.60 1.37
CA LYS A 413 -16.67 8.16 1.55
C LYS A 413 -15.24 7.82 1.99
N GLY A 414 -14.22 8.42 1.36
CA GLY A 414 -12.82 8.21 1.73
C GLY A 414 -12.49 8.69 3.15
N LEU A 415 -12.96 9.90 3.52
CA LEU A 415 -12.82 10.44 4.87
C LEU A 415 -13.52 9.57 5.92
N HIS A 416 -14.70 9.05 5.60
CA HIS A 416 -15.41 8.12 6.47
C HIS A 416 -14.63 6.83 6.69
N THR A 417 -14.14 6.21 5.62
CA THR A 417 -13.30 5.00 5.72
C THR A 417 -12.06 5.24 6.57
N TYR A 418 -11.39 6.37 6.39
CA TYR A 418 -10.25 6.77 7.24
C TYR A 418 -10.65 6.84 8.71
N THR A 419 -11.72 7.58 9.02
CA THR A 419 -12.22 7.74 10.39
C THR A 419 -12.53 6.40 11.05
N VAL A 420 -13.28 5.53 10.39
CA VAL A 420 -13.67 4.22 10.94
C VAL A 420 -12.45 3.37 11.25
N LEU A 421 -11.43 3.39 10.39
CA LEU A 421 -10.22 2.58 10.57
C LEU A 421 -9.25 3.16 11.61
N THR A 422 -9.26 4.49 11.82
CA THR A 422 -8.43 5.13 12.86
C THR A 422 -9.10 5.16 14.23
N THR A 423 -10.44 5.10 14.28
CA THR A 423 -11.20 5.07 15.54
C THR A 423 -11.15 3.65 16.11
N ARG A 424 -10.07 3.32 16.82
CA ARG A 424 -9.98 2.07 17.59
C ARG A 424 -11.14 2.02 18.60
N PRO A 425 -11.83 0.87 18.81
CA PRO A 425 -12.66 0.73 20.00
C PRO A 425 -11.73 0.82 21.20
N ALA A 426 -11.85 1.91 21.97
CA ALA A 426 -11.23 1.99 23.28
C ALA A 426 -11.72 0.78 24.06
N SER A 427 -10.80 -0.09 24.45
CA SER A 427 -11.00 -0.93 25.63
C SER A 427 -11.57 -0.02 26.72
N THR A 428 -12.70 -0.44 27.28
CA THR A 428 -13.31 0.14 28.47
C THR A 428 -12.23 0.52 29.47
N ASP A 429 -12.32 1.76 29.97
CA ASP A 429 -11.47 2.36 31.00
C ASP A 429 -10.25 3.16 30.51
N ILE A 430 -10.44 4.29 29.82
CA ILE A 430 -9.65 5.54 29.95
C ILE A 430 -10.43 6.70 29.27
N PRO A 431 -10.62 7.87 29.92
CA PRO A 431 -11.22 9.03 29.27
C PRO A 431 -10.22 9.79 28.39
N GLN A 432 -10.59 9.93 27.11
CA GLN A 432 -10.30 11.02 26.18
C GLN A 432 -8.84 11.44 25.94
N GLY A 433 -8.26 10.87 24.89
CA GLY A 433 -7.37 11.59 23.96
C GLY A 433 -8.03 11.62 22.58
N ASN A 434 -8.56 12.78 22.18
CA ASN A 434 -9.17 13.14 20.89
C ASN A 434 -9.50 11.98 19.92
N ALA A 435 -10.57 11.23 20.21
CA ALA A 435 -11.20 10.39 19.21
C ALA A 435 -11.78 11.30 18.12
N ILE A 436 -11.12 11.37 16.98
CA ILE A 436 -11.60 12.10 15.80
C ILE A 436 -12.86 11.37 15.32
N THR A 437 -14.05 11.92 15.60
CA THR A 437 -15.30 11.37 15.09
C THR A 437 -15.60 11.94 13.71
N LEU A 438 -16.29 11.18 12.86
CA LEU A 438 -16.71 11.69 11.54
C LEU A 438 -17.51 12.99 11.66
N GLU A 439 -18.28 13.14 12.75
CA GLU A 439 -19.04 14.36 13.06
C GLU A 439 -18.14 15.57 13.37
N THR A 440 -16.91 15.35 13.85
CA THR A 440 -15.89 16.41 13.95
C THR A 440 -15.17 16.67 12.63
N LEU A 441 -15.33 15.79 11.64
CA LEU A 441 -14.63 15.86 10.36
C LEU A 441 -15.48 16.39 9.21
N VAL A 442 -16.80 16.29 9.26
CA VAL A 442 -17.66 16.70 8.14
C VAL A 442 -18.91 17.36 8.73
N PRO A 443 -19.35 18.54 8.23
CA PRO A 443 -20.60 19.15 8.66
C PRO A 443 -21.77 18.16 8.63
N ARG A 444 -22.60 18.16 9.67
CA ARG A 444 -23.71 17.20 9.83
C ARG A 444 -24.68 17.23 8.66
N GLU A 445 -24.83 18.39 8.03
CA GLU A 445 -25.65 18.59 6.85
C GLU A 445 -25.16 17.71 5.69
N ILE A 446 -23.86 17.66 5.46
CA ILE A 446 -23.23 16.83 4.41
C ILE A 446 -23.39 15.35 4.75
N LEU A 447 -23.17 14.98 6.01
CA LEU A 447 -23.35 13.59 6.45
C LEU A 447 -24.80 13.11 6.28
N SER A 448 -25.78 13.99 6.55
CA SER A 448 -27.20 13.67 6.36
C SER A 448 -27.54 13.40 4.89
N LEU A 449 -26.94 14.16 3.96
CA LEU A 449 -27.13 13.97 2.53
C LEU A 449 -26.60 12.61 2.08
N MET A 450 -25.50 12.15 2.69
CA MET A 450 -24.77 10.93 2.31
C MET A 450 -25.27 9.66 3.00
N SER A 451 -26.36 9.75 3.76
CA SER A 451 -26.94 8.59 4.43
C SER A 451 -27.37 7.53 3.41
N PRO A 452 -26.92 6.26 3.53
CA PRO A 452 -27.34 5.19 2.64
C PRO A 452 -28.79 4.73 2.88
N ALA A 453 -29.46 5.26 3.91
CA ALA A 453 -30.85 4.92 4.24
C ALA A 453 -31.79 5.14 3.05
N GLU A 454 -32.70 4.19 2.84
CA GLU A 454 -33.69 4.21 1.75
C GLU A 454 -33.05 4.52 0.38
N ASN A 455 -31.87 3.94 0.12
CA ASN A 455 -31.09 4.15 -1.09
C ASN A 455 -30.64 5.62 -1.27
N PHE A 456 -30.19 6.33 -0.24
CA PHE A 456 -29.82 7.76 -0.34
C PHE A 456 -31.01 8.71 -0.60
N ALA A 457 -32.14 8.48 0.08
CA ALA A 457 -33.35 9.29 -0.08
C ALA A 457 -33.09 10.79 0.16
N SER A 458 -32.33 11.15 1.21
CA SER A 458 -31.99 12.55 1.53
C SER A 458 -31.23 13.24 0.40
N TYR A 459 -30.24 12.58 -0.19
CA TYR A 459 -29.53 13.08 -1.38
C TYR A 459 -30.48 13.23 -2.57
N ARG A 460 -31.29 12.22 -2.90
CA ARG A 460 -32.20 12.31 -4.05
C ARG A 460 -33.19 13.47 -3.92
N GLN A 461 -33.76 13.68 -2.73
CA GLN A 461 -34.64 14.82 -2.46
C GLN A 461 -33.92 16.16 -2.59
N HIS A 462 -32.66 16.25 -2.14
CA HIS A 462 -31.84 17.43 -2.30
C HIS A 462 -31.53 17.71 -3.78
N TYR A 463 -31.11 16.69 -4.54
CA TYR A 463 -30.78 16.77 -5.95
C TYR A 463 -31.96 17.26 -6.81
N GLN A 464 -33.19 16.86 -6.49
CA GLN A 464 -34.39 17.37 -7.17
C GLN A 464 -34.56 18.90 -7.04
N LYS A 465 -34.12 19.48 -5.92
CA LYS A 465 -34.19 20.93 -5.68
C LYS A 465 -32.97 21.67 -6.26
N TYR A 466 -31.81 21.02 -6.24
CA TYR A 466 -30.54 21.60 -6.62
C TYR A 466 -29.77 20.64 -7.55
N PRO A 467 -30.14 20.54 -8.83
CA PRO A 467 -29.45 19.66 -9.77
C PRO A 467 -28.00 20.13 -10.03
N GLY A 468 -27.13 19.17 -10.33
CA GLY A 468 -25.70 19.33 -10.55
C GLY A 468 -25.07 18.03 -11.06
N ILE A 469 -23.74 17.87 -10.98
CA ILE A 469 -23.09 16.62 -11.41
C ILE A 469 -23.54 15.49 -10.48
N PRO A 470 -24.18 14.43 -10.99
CA PRO A 470 -24.89 13.47 -10.14
C PRO A 470 -23.95 12.44 -9.50
N PHE A 471 -24.25 12.10 -8.25
CA PHE A 471 -23.80 10.84 -7.65
C PHE A 471 -24.54 9.66 -8.28
N LEU A 472 -23.90 9.01 -9.25
CA LEU A 472 -24.54 7.99 -10.10
C LEU A 472 -25.04 6.77 -9.33
N ILE A 473 -24.34 6.31 -8.29
CA ILE A 473 -24.72 5.10 -7.54
C ILE A 473 -26.15 5.20 -7.01
N ALA A 474 -26.55 6.36 -6.46
CA ALA A 474 -27.89 6.54 -5.93
C ALA A 474 -28.97 6.48 -7.03
N HIS A 475 -28.65 6.96 -8.23
CA HIS A 475 -29.58 7.04 -9.35
C HIS A 475 -29.67 5.72 -10.14
N THR A 476 -28.56 5.03 -10.38
CA THR A 476 -28.55 3.72 -11.05
C THR A 476 -29.25 2.65 -10.20
N ARG A 477 -29.00 2.63 -8.88
CA ARG A 477 -29.71 1.73 -7.96
C ARG A 477 -31.21 2.01 -7.87
N ASP A 478 -31.61 3.27 -8.00
CA ASP A 478 -33.03 3.63 -7.98
C ASP A 478 -33.70 3.23 -9.30
N HIS A 479 -32.99 3.43 -10.42
CA HIS A 479 -33.41 2.98 -11.75
C HIS A 479 -33.64 1.46 -11.80
N GLU A 480 -32.71 0.66 -11.27
CA GLU A 480 -32.84 -0.80 -11.19
C GLU A 480 -34.11 -1.24 -10.45
N LYS A 481 -34.56 -0.46 -9.46
CA LYS A 481 -35.72 -0.82 -8.60
C LYS A 481 -37.04 -0.24 -9.08
N ASN A 482 -37.02 0.99 -9.59
CA ASN A 482 -38.21 1.80 -9.84
C ASN A 482 -38.39 2.19 -11.32
N GLY A 483 -37.46 1.78 -12.19
CA GLY A 483 -37.50 2.03 -13.63
C GLY A 483 -37.05 3.43 -14.03
N GLU A 484 -37.13 3.74 -15.33
CA GLU A 484 -36.54 4.94 -15.95
C GLU A 484 -37.05 6.28 -15.39
N SER A 485 -38.29 6.31 -14.87
CA SER A 485 -38.94 7.56 -14.42
C SER A 485 -38.15 8.31 -13.34
N VAL A 486 -37.38 7.60 -12.52
CA VAL A 486 -36.57 8.19 -11.45
C VAL A 486 -35.32 8.91 -11.96
N LEU A 487 -34.89 8.65 -13.20
CA LEU A 487 -33.75 9.33 -13.83
C LEU A 487 -34.11 10.68 -14.45
N GLN A 488 -35.41 11.05 -14.47
CA GLN A 488 -35.88 12.29 -15.09
C GLN A 488 -35.14 13.55 -14.60
N PRO A 489 -34.83 13.74 -13.30
CA PRO A 489 -34.06 14.89 -12.84
C PRO A 489 -32.62 14.91 -13.39
N VAL A 490 -32.01 13.74 -13.57
CA VAL A 490 -30.66 13.61 -14.16
C VAL A 490 -30.70 13.94 -15.64
N PHE A 491 -31.71 13.47 -16.38
CA PHE A 491 -31.88 13.79 -17.79
C PHE A 491 -32.11 15.29 -18.02
N GLN A 492 -32.92 15.93 -17.17
CA GLN A 492 -33.14 17.38 -17.24
C GLN A 492 -31.82 18.16 -17.05
N TYR A 493 -31.01 17.76 -16.08
CA TYR A 493 -29.68 18.35 -15.88
C TYR A 493 -28.78 18.19 -17.11
N LEU A 494 -28.62 16.96 -17.62
CA LEU A 494 -27.77 16.67 -18.79
C LEU A 494 -28.23 17.38 -20.07
N GLN A 495 -29.52 17.73 -20.18
CA GLN A 495 -30.04 18.53 -21.29
C GLN A 495 -29.72 20.02 -21.13
N SER A 496 -29.64 20.52 -19.90
CA SER A 496 -29.35 21.94 -19.62
C SER A 496 -27.87 22.32 -19.73
N THR A 497 -26.98 21.34 -19.71
CA THR A 497 -25.52 21.51 -19.75
C THR A 497 -24.89 21.20 -21.11
N LYS A 498 -25.71 20.76 -22.09
CA LYS A 498 -25.35 20.67 -23.51
C LYS A 498 -25.78 21.95 -24.23
#